data_AF-A0A0Q5VPK0-F1
#
_entry.id   AF-A0A0Q5VPK0-F1
#
_cell.length_a   1.000
_cell.length_b   1.000
_cell.length_c   1.000
_cell.angle_alpha   90.00
_cell.angle_beta   90.00
_cell.angle_gamma   90.00
#
_symmetry.space_group_name_H-M   'P 1'
#
loop_
_entity.id
_entity.type
_entity.pdbx_description
1 polymer ?
#
loop_
_entity_poly.entity_id
_entity_poly.type
_entity_poly.pdbx_seq_one_letter_code
_entity_poly.pdbx_strand_id
1 'polypeptide(L)'
;MQEKENATASKLVSFLCREIKPRYHFCAINGTHYESAPFRMPKDETTQFELCTRFISLADVGNAEKAKYIYALSLKPVDKSRLLDLVQKTTNEIQCPFIGLDLGGAINKNDSSENRQYFYDMDGGSRKRQGGDNNKRDKRPKIPQIEQDKCWFCLSSPDVEKHLIITVGEHFYLALAKGPINKHHVMILSTKHVPCAAQLSPDDWEELNKFKAALRKFFKTLGQVVCFTERHYKSVHLQINVLAFEEGYAWKIKHSFEDKAEEFNLEFETLPALDSEKMLPEMGPYFLAELPDDSTLITRQMKHFPIHFARDVFCSENLLNCDEKVNWKDCLLDKDEEVTYVEDFRKAFAPFDFTDD
;
A
#
# COMPACT_ATOMS: atom_id res chain seq x y z
N MET A 1 33.48 32.66 10.62
CA MET A 1 32.23 32.96 11.36
C MET A 1 31.47 31.68 11.66
N GLN A 2 31.15 30.86 10.64
CA GLN A 2 30.45 29.57 10.80
C GLN A 2 31.04 28.64 11.88
N GLU A 3 32.36 28.49 11.98
CA GLU A 3 32.99 27.61 12.98
C GLU A 3 32.78 28.03 14.44
N LYS A 4 32.66 29.34 14.71
CA LYS A 4 32.36 29.84 16.07
C LYS A 4 30.88 29.65 16.43
N GLU A 5 29.98 29.78 15.46
CA GLU A 5 28.53 29.56 15.61
C GLU A 5 28.20 28.06 15.76
N ASN A 6 28.97 27.21 15.07
CA ASN A 6 28.86 25.75 15.13
C ASN A 6 29.30 25.16 16.49
N ALA A 7 30.01 25.92 17.33
CA ALA A 7 30.44 25.45 18.65
C ALA A 7 29.27 25.25 19.63
N THR A 8 28.20 26.04 19.49
CA THR A 8 26.98 25.96 20.31
C THR A 8 25.85 25.17 19.65
N ALA A 9 26.06 24.69 18.42
CA ALA A 9 25.04 23.98 17.65
C ALA A 9 24.89 22.51 18.10
N SER A 10 23.65 22.01 18.09
CA SER A 10 23.38 20.61 18.43
C SER A 10 23.78 19.67 17.29
N LYS A 11 24.88 18.93 17.50
CA LYS A 11 25.40 17.95 16.53
C LYS A 11 24.39 16.87 16.17
N LEU A 12 23.55 16.45 17.13
CA LEU A 12 22.51 15.44 16.91
C LEU A 12 21.40 15.95 15.99
N VAL A 13 20.94 17.18 16.20
CA VAL A 13 19.90 17.79 15.36
C VAL A 13 20.45 18.06 13.96
N SER A 14 21.70 18.50 13.86
CA SER A 14 22.38 18.67 12.57
C SER A 14 22.52 17.34 11.80
N PHE A 15 22.90 16.26 12.48
CA PHE A 15 22.93 14.93 11.90
C PHE A 15 21.54 14.48 11.43
N LEU A 16 20.53 14.57 12.30
CA LEU A 16 19.17 14.16 11.96
C LEU A 16 18.63 14.95 10.76
N CYS A 17 18.83 16.27 10.72
CA CYS A 17 18.41 17.11 9.60
C CYS A 17 19.11 16.74 8.28
N ARG A 18 20.36 16.31 8.34
CA ARG A 18 21.12 15.86 7.16
C ARG A 18 20.61 14.51 6.62
N GLU A 19 20.26 13.59 7.50
CA GLU A 19 19.75 12.27 7.12
C GLU A 19 18.30 12.34 6.60
N ILE A 20 17.41 13.05 7.30
CA ILE A 20 15.98 13.08 6.94
C ILE A 20 15.63 14.13 5.87
N LYS A 21 16.52 15.12 5.65
CA LYS A 21 16.38 16.22 4.68
C LYS A 21 14.98 16.85 4.66
N PRO A 22 14.53 17.44 5.78
CA PRO A 22 13.16 17.90 5.93
C PRO A 22 12.90 19.13 5.05
N ARG A 23 11.67 19.28 4.51
CA ARG A 23 11.28 20.49 3.75
C ARG A 23 11.07 21.71 4.65
N TYR A 24 10.59 21.46 5.86
CA TYR A 24 10.36 22.47 6.90
C TYR A 24 10.96 21.97 8.22
N HIS A 25 11.71 22.82 8.88
CA HIS A 25 12.26 22.59 10.21
C HIS A 25 11.67 23.67 11.12
N PHE A 26 10.83 23.25 12.06
CA PHE A 26 10.25 24.14 13.07
C PHE A 26 10.98 24.02 14.41
N CYS A 27 11.21 25.16 15.05
CA CYS A 27 11.69 25.24 16.43
C CYS A 27 10.82 26.23 17.21
N ALA A 28 10.55 25.97 18.48
CA ALA A 28 9.81 26.90 19.34
C ALA A 28 10.42 27.03 20.74
N ILE A 29 11.47 26.27 21.04
CA ILE A 29 11.98 26.11 22.40
C ILE A 29 12.61 27.38 22.97
N ASN A 30 13.02 28.31 22.10
CA ASN A 30 13.64 29.58 22.50
C ASN A 30 12.62 30.72 22.65
N GLY A 31 11.32 30.48 22.45
CA GLY A 31 10.26 31.49 22.59
C GLY A 31 10.41 32.70 21.66
N THR A 32 11.25 32.61 20.63
CA THR A 32 11.63 33.73 19.76
C THR A 32 11.33 33.42 18.29
N HIS A 33 10.73 34.37 17.58
CA HIS A 33 10.46 34.22 16.16
C HIS A 33 11.71 34.52 15.32
N TYR A 34 12.07 33.60 14.43
CA TYR A 34 13.15 33.78 13.48
C TYR A 34 12.89 32.96 12.22
N GLU A 35 12.98 33.58 11.06
CA GLU A 35 12.79 32.92 9.77
C GLU A 35 14.03 33.20 8.93
N SER A 36 14.80 32.14 8.64
CA SER A 36 15.97 32.28 7.78
C SER A 36 15.58 32.14 6.33
N ALA A 37 16.44 32.66 5.44
CA ALA A 37 16.40 32.25 4.04
C ALA A 37 16.51 30.71 3.93
N PRO A 38 15.86 30.10 2.92
CA PRO A 38 15.98 28.67 2.67
C PRO A 38 17.42 28.24 2.41
N PHE A 39 17.76 27.03 2.83
CA PHE A 39 19.05 26.41 2.56
C PHE A 39 18.88 25.05 1.91
N ARG A 40 19.88 24.62 1.13
CA ARG A 40 19.84 23.32 0.43
C ARG A 40 20.67 22.27 1.13
N MET A 41 20.09 21.09 1.31
CA MET A 41 20.84 19.91 1.71
C MET A 41 21.71 19.42 0.55
N PRO A 42 23.00 19.11 0.79
CA PRO A 42 23.85 18.52 -0.23
C PRO A 42 23.34 17.13 -0.64
N LYS A 43 23.71 16.73 -1.86
CA LYS A 43 23.45 15.38 -2.38
C LYS A 43 24.20 14.34 -1.55
N ASP A 44 23.63 13.15 -1.46
CA ASP A 44 24.23 12.02 -0.76
C ASP A 44 24.03 10.72 -1.56
N GLU A 45 24.69 9.63 -1.17
CA GLU A 45 24.63 8.34 -1.89
C GLU A 45 23.20 7.81 -2.06
N THR A 46 22.34 8.09 -1.08
CA THR A 46 20.92 7.70 -1.04
C THR A 46 19.99 8.69 -1.77
N THR A 47 20.39 9.96 -1.89
CA THR A 47 19.54 11.04 -2.38
C THR A 47 20.32 11.93 -3.36
N GLN A 48 20.11 11.67 -4.65
CA GLN A 48 20.85 12.30 -5.76
C GLN A 48 20.44 13.77 -6.02
N PHE A 49 19.46 14.30 -5.29
CA PHE A 49 18.91 15.65 -5.48
C PHE A 49 19.24 16.59 -4.32
N GLU A 50 19.46 17.87 -4.63
CA GLU A 50 19.62 18.94 -3.63
C GLU A 50 18.24 19.45 -3.21
N LEU A 51 17.80 19.05 -2.03
CA LEU A 51 16.49 19.44 -1.50
C LEU A 51 16.57 20.73 -0.68
N CYS A 52 15.54 21.56 -0.80
CA CYS A 52 15.42 22.83 -0.08
C CYS A 52 14.73 22.63 1.28
N THR A 53 15.33 23.17 2.34
CA THR A 53 14.82 23.19 3.72
C THR A 53 14.58 24.63 4.16
N ARG A 54 13.39 24.89 4.72
CA ARG A 54 13.04 26.17 5.36
C ARG A 54 13.05 26.02 6.87
N PHE A 55 13.80 26.89 7.55
CA PHE A 55 13.81 26.94 9.02
C PHE A 55 12.93 28.07 9.53
N ILE A 56 12.04 27.73 10.46
CA ILE A 56 11.09 28.67 11.06
C ILE A 56 11.11 28.45 12.58
N SER A 57 11.48 29.49 13.32
CA SER A 57 11.35 29.55 14.77
C SER A 57 10.10 30.35 15.14
N LEU A 58 9.30 29.85 16.08
CA LEU A 58 8.08 30.50 16.56
C LEU A 58 8.29 31.09 17.96
N ALA A 59 7.62 32.22 18.20
CA ALA A 59 7.58 32.85 19.52
C ALA A 59 6.46 32.30 20.42
N ASP A 60 6.51 32.62 21.71
CA ASP A 60 5.47 32.23 22.67
C ASP A 60 4.15 32.98 22.44
N VAL A 61 3.05 32.31 22.79
CA VAL A 61 1.70 32.90 22.74
C VAL A 61 1.57 33.99 23.79
N GLY A 62 1.15 35.19 23.37
CA GLY A 62 0.97 36.33 24.28
C GLY A 62 2.27 37.07 24.62
N ASN A 63 3.31 36.94 23.79
CA ASN A 63 4.54 37.70 23.94
C ASN A 63 4.30 39.23 23.90
N ALA A 64 5.14 39.99 24.62
CA ALA A 64 5.03 41.45 24.71
C ALA A 64 5.39 42.14 23.37
N GLU A 65 6.24 41.51 22.57
CA GLU A 65 6.78 42.06 21.31
C GLU A 65 5.87 41.82 20.09
N LYS A 66 4.72 41.15 20.28
CA LYS A 66 3.80 40.70 19.21
C LYS A 66 4.51 39.92 18.09
N ALA A 67 5.57 39.18 18.43
CA ALA A 67 6.30 38.33 17.51
C ALA A 67 5.41 37.17 17.03
N LYS A 68 5.65 36.69 15.80
CA LYS A 68 4.83 35.63 15.19
C LYS A 68 4.96 34.33 15.99
N TYR A 69 3.83 33.89 16.56
CA TYR A 69 3.70 32.64 17.31
C TYR A 69 2.94 31.55 16.53
N ILE A 70 2.39 31.90 15.35
CA ILE A 70 1.63 31.01 14.49
C ILE A 70 2.14 31.10 13.05
N TYR A 71 2.19 29.96 12.36
CA TYR A 71 2.57 29.86 10.96
C TYR A 71 1.58 28.96 10.21
N ALA A 72 0.87 29.54 9.25
CA ALA A 72 -0.06 28.79 8.39
C ALA A 72 0.69 28.25 7.18
N LEU A 73 0.61 26.93 6.97
CA LEU A 73 1.31 26.24 5.90
C LEU A 73 0.34 25.44 5.04
N SER A 74 0.48 25.53 3.72
CA SER A 74 -0.17 24.63 2.76
C SER A 74 0.86 23.62 2.25
N LEU A 75 0.71 22.36 2.69
CA LEU A 75 1.61 21.28 2.31
C LEU A 75 1.03 20.46 1.16
N LYS A 76 1.76 20.40 0.04
CA LYS A 76 1.56 19.37 -0.98
C LYS A 76 2.45 18.17 -0.64
N PRO A 77 1.88 16.95 -0.49
CA PRO A 77 2.64 15.72 -0.30
C PRO A 77 3.68 15.53 -1.42
N VAL A 78 4.82 14.94 -1.09
CA VAL A 78 5.95 14.76 -2.03
C VAL A 78 5.52 13.90 -3.22
N ASP A 79 4.75 12.85 -2.97
CA ASP A 79 4.24 11.91 -3.98
C ASP A 79 3.30 12.58 -5.00
N LYS A 80 2.72 13.74 -4.65
CA LYS A 80 1.85 14.56 -5.50
C LYS A 80 2.56 15.79 -6.08
N SER A 81 3.85 15.97 -5.80
CA SER A 81 4.64 17.11 -6.26
C SER A 81 5.54 16.73 -7.42
N ARG A 82 5.69 17.63 -8.40
CA ARG A 82 6.61 17.39 -9.52
C ARG A 82 8.05 17.52 -9.00
N LEU A 83 8.94 16.63 -9.43
CA LEU A 83 10.36 16.66 -9.06
C LEU A 83 11.02 18.01 -9.39
N LEU A 84 10.60 18.66 -10.48
CA LEU A 84 11.06 20.00 -10.88
C LEU A 84 10.77 21.05 -9.80
N ASP A 85 9.61 21.00 -9.16
CA ASP A 85 9.19 21.96 -8.12
C ASP A 85 10.02 21.78 -6.83
N LEU A 86 10.51 20.57 -6.57
CA LEU A 86 11.33 20.25 -5.40
C LEU A 86 12.78 20.69 -5.57
N VAL A 87 13.28 20.70 -6.80
CA VAL A 87 14.67 21.03 -7.14
C VAL A 87 14.82 22.50 -7.57
N GLN A 88 13.72 23.19 -7.90
CA GLN A 88 13.72 24.59 -8.35
C GLN A 88 14.49 25.50 -7.39
N LYS A 89 15.48 26.22 -7.93
CA LYS A 89 16.31 27.18 -7.18
C LYS A 89 15.57 28.50 -6.98
N THR A 90 15.67 29.03 -5.78
CA THR A 90 15.16 30.34 -5.37
C THR A 90 16.29 31.35 -5.31
N THR A 91 15.97 32.63 -5.54
CA THR A 91 16.98 33.70 -5.64
C THR A 91 17.62 34.06 -4.29
N ASN A 92 16.97 33.72 -3.17
CA ASN A 92 17.39 34.04 -1.81
C ASN A 92 17.77 32.76 -1.04
N GLU A 93 18.86 32.10 -1.42
CA GLU A 93 19.35 30.88 -0.77
C GLU A 93 20.62 31.14 0.05
N ILE A 94 20.69 30.53 1.23
CA ILE A 94 21.91 30.50 2.05
C ILE A 94 22.55 29.11 2.00
N GLN A 95 23.86 29.06 2.24
CA GLN A 95 24.58 27.80 2.34
C GLN A 95 24.06 26.99 3.55
N CYS A 96 24.04 25.67 3.42
CA CYS A 96 23.59 24.78 4.51
C CYS A 96 24.39 25.06 5.80
N PRO A 97 23.72 25.37 6.91
CA PRO A 97 24.38 25.70 8.17
C PRO A 97 25.00 24.45 8.85
N PHE A 98 24.62 23.25 8.41
CA PHE A 98 25.07 21.98 8.98
C PHE A 98 26.35 21.42 8.34
N ILE A 99 26.97 22.15 7.41
CA ILE A 99 28.24 21.74 6.79
C ILE A 99 29.35 21.78 7.85
N GLY A 100 30.08 20.67 7.98
CA GLY A 100 31.17 20.53 8.97
C GLY A 100 30.71 20.16 10.39
N LEU A 101 29.39 20.10 10.65
CA LEU A 101 28.83 19.55 11.89
C LEU A 101 28.69 18.04 11.74
N ASP A 102 29.83 17.35 11.77
CA ASP A 102 29.85 15.89 11.81
C ASP A 102 29.67 15.41 13.26
N LEU A 103 28.95 14.30 13.43
CA LEU A 103 28.87 13.55 14.69
C LEU A 103 30.20 12.83 15.02
N GLY A 104 31.32 13.36 14.51
CA GLY A 104 32.67 12.83 14.63
C GLY A 104 33.13 12.85 16.07
N GLY A 105 33.08 11.67 16.68
CA GLY A 105 33.37 11.41 18.09
C GLY A 105 32.55 10.27 18.69
N ALA A 106 31.38 9.95 18.12
CA ALA A 106 30.55 8.81 18.59
C ALA A 106 30.58 7.58 17.65
N ILE A 107 31.03 7.75 16.41
CA ILE A 107 31.30 6.63 15.49
C ILE A 107 32.64 6.95 14.82
N ASN A 108 33.66 6.16 15.15
CA ASN A 108 35.01 6.31 14.58
C ASN A 108 34.93 6.25 13.05
N LYS A 109 35.16 7.39 12.41
CA LYS A 109 35.61 7.44 11.01
C LYS A 109 37.05 6.91 10.98
N ASN A 110 37.21 5.59 10.95
CA ASN A 110 38.40 5.05 10.32
C ASN A 110 38.27 5.32 8.81
N ASP A 111 39.22 6.09 8.33
CA ASP A 111 39.50 6.33 6.93
C ASP A 111 39.88 5.02 6.22
N SER A 112 39.58 4.93 4.92
CA SER A 112 39.94 3.84 3.99
C SER A 112 39.43 2.40 4.28
N SER A 113 38.54 1.88 3.44
CA SER A 113 38.45 0.49 2.92
C SER A 113 37.02 0.14 2.51
N GLU A 114 36.85 -0.26 1.25
CA GLU A 114 35.60 -0.68 0.58
C GLU A 114 34.96 -1.97 1.14
N ASN A 115 35.15 -2.31 2.41
CA ASN A 115 34.60 -3.55 2.94
C ASN A 115 34.46 -3.50 4.46
N ARG A 116 33.30 -3.05 4.97
CA ARG A 116 32.92 -3.24 6.37
C ARG A 116 31.66 -4.07 6.47
N GLN A 117 31.88 -5.38 6.55
CA GLN A 117 30.96 -6.31 7.18
C GLN A 117 30.85 -5.95 8.66
N TYR A 118 29.64 -5.63 9.13
CA TYR A 118 29.38 -5.36 10.54
C TYR A 118 29.41 -6.69 11.32
N PHE A 119 30.43 -6.86 12.17
CA PHE A 119 30.53 -7.94 13.15
C PHE A 119 29.86 -7.45 14.44
N TYR A 120 28.64 -7.92 14.74
CA TYR A 120 28.03 -7.73 16.06
C TYR A 120 28.59 -8.80 17.00
N ASP A 121 29.50 -8.37 17.87
CA ASP A 121 30.00 -9.15 18.99
C ASP A 121 28.88 -9.30 20.02
N MET A 122 28.29 -10.48 20.08
CA MET A 122 27.45 -10.95 21.17
C MET A 122 28.09 -12.24 21.67
N ASP A 123 28.91 -12.15 22.72
CA ASP A 123 28.64 -13.04 23.84
C ASP A 123 29.25 -12.59 25.17
N GLY A 124 28.37 -12.48 26.16
CA GLY A 124 28.72 -12.88 27.51
C GLY A 124 28.72 -14.40 27.58
N GLY A 125 29.91 -15.01 27.58
CA GLY A 125 30.18 -16.22 28.36
C GLY A 125 29.94 -17.60 27.72
N SER A 126 31.04 -18.15 27.18
CA SER A 126 31.47 -19.57 27.27
C SER A 126 30.50 -20.69 26.84
N ARG A 127 30.80 -21.33 25.69
CA ARG A 127 31.05 -22.79 25.61
C ARG A 127 31.67 -23.20 24.27
N LYS A 128 32.77 -23.96 24.35
CA LYS A 128 33.45 -24.67 23.25
C LYS A 128 32.48 -25.56 22.46
N ARG A 129 32.63 -25.58 21.12
CA ARG A 129 32.59 -26.75 20.21
C ARG A 129 32.79 -26.23 18.77
N GLN A 130 33.96 -26.40 18.16
CA GLN A 130 34.41 -27.56 17.38
C GLN A 130 33.58 -27.77 16.10
N GLY A 131 34.29 -27.76 14.97
CA GLY A 131 33.83 -27.62 13.59
C GLY A 131 32.68 -28.50 13.10
N GLY A 132 32.05 -28.06 12.02
CA GLY A 132 31.04 -28.82 11.28
C GLY A 132 30.36 -27.97 10.21
N ASP A 133 30.79 -28.18 8.98
CA ASP A 133 30.10 -28.17 7.68
C ASP A 133 28.62 -27.68 7.54
N ASN A 134 28.35 -27.15 6.33
CA ASN A 134 27.09 -27.06 5.60
C ASN A 134 26.14 -25.83 5.64
N ASN A 135 25.83 -25.43 4.39
CA ASN A 135 24.60 -24.80 3.86
C ASN A 135 24.26 -23.35 4.21
N LYS A 136 24.73 -22.43 3.34
CA LYS A 136 24.08 -21.14 3.07
C LYS A 136 22.69 -21.36 2.47
N ARG A 137 21.63 -21.10 3.25
CA ARG A 137 20.28 -20.81 2.72
C ARG A 137 20.00 -19.32 2.86
N ASP A 138 19.59 -18.72 1.75
CA ASP A 138 19.23 -17.31 1.59
C ASP A 138 18.17 -16.85 2.61
N LYS A 139 18.51 -15.82 3.41
CA LYS A 139 17.53 -15.15 4.29
C LYS A 139 16.73 -14.14 3.46
N ARG A 140 15.57 -14.58 2.95
CA ARG A 140 14.52 -13.72 2.39
C ARG A 140 13.89 -12.82 3.48
N PRO A 141 13.45 -11.60 3.16
CA PRO A 141 12.70 -10.76 4.10
C PRO A 141 11.36 -11.44 4.44
N LYS A 142 11.12 -11.70 5.73
CA LYS A 142 9.84 -12.23 6.22
C LYS A 142 8.75 -11.17 6.01
N ILE A 143 7.67 -11.55 5.34
CA ILE A 143 6.39 -10.83 5.38
C ILE A 143 6.01 -10.71 6.88
N PRO A 144 5.68 -9.52 7.40
CA PRO A 144 5.20 -9.41 8.77
C PRO A 144 3.94 -10.28 8.90
N GLN A 145 4.05 -11.37 9.64
CA GLN A 145 2.89 -12.18 10.01
C GLN A 145 2.02 -11.32 10.92
N ILE A 146 1.00 -10.70 10.36
CA ILE A 146 -0.07 -10.12 11.16
C ILE A 146 -0.76 -11.32 11.81
N GLU A 147 -0.70 -11.39 13.14
CA GLU A 147 -1.40 -12.42 13.91
C GLU A 147 -2.88 -12.42 13.51
N GLN A 148 -3.48 -13.61 13.38
CA GLN A 148 -4.87 -13.80 12.92
C GLN A 148 -5.85 -12.90 13.68
N ASP A 149 -5.56 -12.62 14.95
CA ASP A 149 -6.35 -11.79 15.87
C ASP A 149 -6.50 -10.32 15.45
N LYS A 150 -5.64 -9.80 14.55
CA LYS A 150 -5.72 -8.42 14.02
C LYS A 150 -6.11 -8.37 12.55
N CYS A 151 -6.48 -9.49 11.95
CA CYS A 151 -6.90 -9.52 10.55
C CYS A 151 -8.33 -9.00 10.41
N TRP A 152 -8.52 -7.99 9.57
CA TRP A 152 -9.83 -7.36 9.34
C TRP A 152 -10.81 -8.24 8.53
N PHE A 153 -10.32 -9.35 7.95
CA PHE A 153 -11.11 -10.28 7.14
C PHE A 153 -11.29 -11.67 7.77
N CYS A 154 -10.66 -11.95 8.92
CA CYS A 154 -10.85 -13.22 9.61
C CYS A 154 -12.10 -13.15 10.48
N LEU A 155 -13.12 -13.98 10.22
CA LEU A 155 -14.39 -14.00 10.98
C LEU A 155 -14.22 -14.12 12.51
N SER A 156 -13.11 -14.70 12.96
CA SER A 156 -12.74 -14.84 14.37
C SER A 156 -12.25 -13.54 15.03
N SER A 157 -11.88 -12.54 14.23
CA SER A 157 -11.41 -11.24 14.73
C SER A 157 -12.58 -10.38 15.20
N PRO A 158 -12.46 -9.67 16.35
CA PRO A 158 -13.50 -8.78 16.86
C PRO A 158 -13.72 -7.56 15.97
N ASP A 159 -12.76 -7.20 15.12
CA ASP A 159 -12.80 -6.02 14.25
C ASP A 159 -13.54 -6.25 12.93
N VAL A 160 -14.08 -7.45 12.68
CA VAL A 160 -14.83 -7.76 11.46
C VAL A 160 -16.19 -7.09 11.44
N GLU A 161 -16.49 -6.45 10.32
CA GLU A 161 -17.78 -5.82 10.04
C GLU A 161 -18.82 -6.87 9.62
N LYS A 162 -19.38 -7.55 10.62
CA LYS A 162 -20.34 -8.66 10.44
C LYS A 162 -21.58 -8.29 9.63
N HIS A 163 -21.96 -7.02 9.59
CA HIS A 163 -23.13 -6.55 8.85
C HIS A 163 -22.92 -6.56 7.33
N LEU A 164 -21.66 -6.62 6.86
CA LEU A 164 -21.34 -6.71 5.43
C LEU A 164 -21.44 -8.14 4.87
N ILE A 165 -21.55 -9.15 5.74
CA ILE A 165 -21.58 -10.55 5.33
C ILE A 165 -22.94 -10.88 4.70
N ILE A 166 -22.92 -11.36 3.46
CA ILE A 166 -24.10 -11.77 2.70
C ILE A 166 -24.42 -13.23 2.99
N THR A 167 -23.46 -14.13 2.78
CA THR A 167 -23.61 -15.57 2.99
C THR A 167 -22.29 -16.23 3.41
N VAL A 168 -22.36 -17.39 4.06
CA VAL A 168 -21.21 -18.11 4.61
C VAL A 168 -21.29 -19.57 4.19
N GLY A 169 -20.31 -20.02 3.39
CA GLY A 169 -20.10 -21.42 3.05
C GLY A 169 -19.16 -22.13 4.02
N GLU A 170 -18.57 -23.24 3.56
CA GLU A 170 -17.71 -24.10 4.37
C GLU A 170 -16.28 -23.53 4.52
N HIS A 171 -15.69 -23.06 3.41
CA HIS A 171 -14.34 -22.50 3.38
C HIS A 171 -14.30 -21.04 2.90
N PHE A 172 -15.39 -20.53 2.33
CA PHE A 172 -15.50 -19.15 1.88
C PHE A 172 -16.78 -18.48 2.39
N TYR A 173 -16.76 -17.16 2.44
CA TYR A 173 -17.95 -16.36 2.67
C TYR A 173 -17.98 -15.19 1.68
N LEU A 174 -19.19 -14.74 1.38
CA LEU A 174 -19.45 -13.61 0.51
C LEU A 174 -19.78 -12.39 1.37
N ALA A 175 -19.13 -11.27 1.09
CA ALA A 175 -19.41 -10.00 1.78
C ALA A 175 -19.47 -8.83 0.79
N LEU A 176 -20.20 -7.78 1.15
CA LEU A 176 -20.16 -6.51 0.43
C LEU A 176 -18.81 -5.83 0.67
N ALA A 177 -18.22 -5.25 -0.38
CA ALA A 177 -16.98 -4.50 -0.24
C ALA A 177 -17.21 -3.20 0.52
N LYS A 178 -16.36 -2.88 1.51
CA LYS A 178 -16.40 -1.57 2.16
C LYS A 178 -16.02 -0.46 1.17
N GLY A 179 -16.83 0.59 1.14
CA GLY A 179 -16.76 1.60 0.09
C GLY A 179 -16.99 0.98 -1.30
N PRO A 180 -18.18 0.44 -1.57
CA PRO A 180 -18.45 -0.27 -2.80
C PRO A 180 -18.48 0.69 -4.00
N ILE A 181 -17.99 0.24 -5.17
CA ILE A 181 -18.03 1.07 -6.40
C ILE A 181 -19.49 1.24 -6.85
N ASN A 182 -20.24 0.13 -6.83
CA ASN A 182 -21.67 0.05 -7.12
C ASN A 182 -22.36 -0.86 -6.09
N LYS A 183 -23.70 -0.95 -6.13
CA LYS A 183 -24.50 -1.74 -5.18
C LYS A 183 -24.20 -3.25 -5.21
N HIS A 184 -23.53 -3.73 -6.25
CA HIS A 184 -23.22 -5.14 -6.46
C HIS A 184 -21.72 -5.46 -6.35
N HIS A 185 -20.92 -4.55 -5.76
CA HIS A 185 -19.50 -4.77 -5.55
C HIS A 185 -19.30 -5.67 -4.32
N VAL A 186 -19.11 -6.96 -4.57
CA VAL A 186 -18.97 -7.99 -3.54
C VAL A 186 -17.57 -8.60 -3.56
N MET A 187 -17.20 -9.25 -2.46
CA MET A 187 -15.90 -9.90 -2.28
C MET A 187 -16.12 -11.32 -1.78
N ILE A 188 -15.39 -12.27 -2.37
CA ILE A 188 -15.25 -13.63 -1.87
C ILE A 188 -14.00 -13.65 -0.98
N LEU A 189 -14.18 -14.09 0.25
CA LEU A 189 -13.16 -14.12 1.29
C LEU A 189 -13.05 -15.52 1.86
N SER A 190 -11.84 -16.00 2.11
CA SER A 190 -11.66 -17.31 2.77
C SER A 190 -12.00 -17.22 4.26
N THR A 191 -12.55 -18.27 4.84
CA THR A 191 -12.73 -18.36 6.30
C THR A 191 -11.38 -18.60 7.00
N LYS A 192 -10.52 -19.41 6.39
CA LYS A 192 -9.12 -19.64 6.81
C LYS A 192 -8.23 -18.44 6.48
N HIS A 193 -7.21 -18.20 7.29
CA HIS A 193 -6.19 -17.15 7.03
C HIS A 193 -5.17 -17.65 6.00
N VAL A 194 -5.57 -17.61 4.73
CA VAL A 194 -4.72 -17.97 3.58
C VAL A 194 -4.46 -16.69 2.78
N PRO A 195 -3.23 -16.40 2.33
CA PRO A 195 -2.90 -15.12 1.70
C PRO A 195 -3.21 -15.03 0.20
N CYS A 196 -3.45 -16.17 -0.48
CA CYS A 196 -3.72 -16.23 -1.93
C CYS A 196 -4.43 -17.52 -2.36
N ALA A 197 -5.04 -17.48 -3.55
CA ALA A 197 -5.72 -18.62 -4.14
C ALA A 197 -4.77 -19.77 -4.52
N ALA A 198 -3.50 -19.46 -4.80
CA ALA A 198 -2.46 -20.46 -5.10
C ALA A 198 -2.15 -21.42 -3.93
N GLN A 199 -2.58 -21.10 -2.70
CA GLN A 199 -2.36 -21.92 -1.49
C GLN A 199 -3.62 -22.68 -1.05
N LEU A 200 -4.68 -22.68 -1.87
CA LEU A 200 -5.90 -23.41 -1.59
C LEU A 200 -5.70 -24.91 -1.80
N SER A 201 -6.42 -25.72 -1.02
CA SER A 201 -6.55 -27.14 -1.29
C SER A 201 -7.52 -27.38 -2.47
N PRO A 202 -7.50 -28.57 -3.10
CA PRO A 202 -8.44 -28.90 -4.17
C PRO A 202 -9.91 -28.74 -3.74
N ASP A 203 -10.24 -29.14 -2.51
CA ASP A 203 -11.60 -29.02 -1.96
C ASP A 203 -12.01 -27.54 -1.80
N ASP A 204 -11.12 -26.69 -1.28
CA ASP A 204 -11.36 -25.24 -1.22
C ASP A 204 -11.54 -24.64 -2.64
N TRP A 205 -10.77 -25.12 -3.63
CA TRP A 205 -10.87 -24.64 -5.01
C TRP A 205 -12.21 -24.99 -5.67
N GLU A 206 -12.74 -26.19 -5.41
CA GLU A 206 -14.06 -26.60 -5.89
C GLU A 206 -15.16 -25.70 -5.33
N GLU A 207 -15.10 -25.36 -4.04
CA GLU A 207 -16.06 -24.44 -3.43
C GLU A 207 -15.94 -23.02 -4.00
N LEU A 208 -14.72 -22.52 -4.20
CA LEU A 208 -14.50 -21.24 -4.85
C LEU A 208 -15.15 -21.19 -6.25
N ASN A 209 -15.02 -22.27 -7.02
CA ASN A 209 -15.66 -22.37 -8.34
C ASN A 209 -17.19 -22.42 -8.26
N LYS A 210 -17.77 -23.03 -7.23
CA LYS A 210 -19.23 -22.97 -6.98
C LYS A 210 -19.69 -21.53 -6.72
N PHE A 211 -18.97 -20.77 -5.89
CA PHE A 211 -19.26 -19.34 -5.67
C PHE A 211 -19.16 -18.53 -6.97
N LYS A 212 -18.08 -18.69 -7.74
CA LYS A 212 -17.93 -18.00 -9.03
C LYS A 212 -19.06 -18.34 -10.00
N ALA A 213 -19.44 -19.62 -10.10
CA ALA A 213 -20.51 -20.08 -10.97
C ALA A 213 -21.89 -19.54 -10.54
N ALA A 214 -22.18 -19.52 -9.23
CA ALA A 214 -23.41 -18.97 -8.68
C ALA A 214 -23.53 -17.46 -8.98
N LEU A 215 -22.45 -16.70 -8.77
CA LEU A 215 -22.41 -15.27 -9.07
C LEU A 215 -22.57 -15.00 -10.57
N ARG A 216 -21.89 -15.75 -11.44
CA ARG A 216 -22.06 -15.64 -12.90
C ARG A 216 -23.51 -15.88 -13.31
N LYS A 217 -24.20 -16.88 -12.74
CA LYS A 217 -25.62 -17.14 -13.01
C LYS A 217 -26.51 -16.01 -12.52
N PHE A 218 -26.27 -15.51 -11.32
CA PHE A 218 -27.01 -14.38 -10.74
C PHE A 218 -26.90 -13.13 -11.62
N PHE A 219 -25.69 -12.67 -11.91
CA PHE A 219 -25.48 -11.46 -12.72
C PHE A 219 -25.98 -11.58 -14.16
N LYS A 220 -25.97 -12.80 -14.73
CA LYS A 220 -26.56 -13.05 -16.04
C LYS A 220 -28.07 -12.76 -16.07
N THR A 221 -28.79 -12.98 -14.97
CA THR A 221 -30.23 -12.62 -14.90
C THR A 221 -30.47 -11.12 -14.90
N LEU A 222 -29.45 -10.33 -14.52
CA LEU A 222 -29.47 -8.87 -14.54
C LEU A 222 -28.95 -8.28 -15.87
N GLY A 223 -28.62 -9.12 -16.86
CA GLY A 223 -28.00 -8.67 -18.12
C GLY A 223 -26.56 -8.17 -17.94
N GLN A 224 -25.87 -8.66 -16.91
CA GLN A 224 -24.52 -8.27 -16.54
C GLN A 224 -23.53 -9.43 -16.66
N VAL A 225 -22.28 -9.08 -16.93
CA VAL A 225 -21.11 -9.97 -16.95
C VAL A 225 -20.20 -9.66 -15.77
N VAL A 226 -19.51 -10.68 -15.26
CA VAL A 226 -18.73 -10.58 -14.02
C VAL A 226 -17.24 -10.66 -14.33
N CYS A 227 -16.46 -9.81 -13.67
CA CYS A 227 -15.01 -9.89 -13.62
C CYS A 227 -14.57 -10.19 -12.18
N PHE A 228 -13.67 -11.16 -12.03
CA PHE A 228 -13.09 -11.52 -10.73
C PHE A 228 -11.65 -11.04 -10.69
N THR A 229 -11.24 -10.38 -9.60
CA THR A 229 -9.86 -9.90 -9.45
C THR A 229 -9.26 -10.30 -8.11
N GLU A 230 -8.07 -10.89 -8.15
CA GLU A 230 -7.29 -11.25 -6.98
C GLU A 230 -5.99 -10.43 -6.96
N ARG A 231 -5.63 -9.89 -5.79
CA ARG A 231 -4.35 -9.21 -5.58
C ARG A 231 -3.58 -9.86 -4.45
N HIS A 232 -2.64 -10.74 -4.80
CA HIS A 232 -1.64 -11.25 -3.87
C HIS A 232 -0.42 -10.29 -3.81
N TYR A 233 -0.61 -9.12 -3.20
CA TYR A 233 0.48 -8.16 -2.97
C TYR A 233 0.26 -7.40 -1.66
N LYS A 234 1.17 -7.59 -0.70
CA LYS A 234 1.03 -7.09 0.69
C LYS A 234 -0.31 -7.49 1.34
N SER A 235 -0.95 -8.56 0.85
CA SER A 235 -2.18 -9.11 1.42
C SER A 235 -1.83 -10.22 2.40
N VAL A 236 -2.52 -10.24 3.53
CA VAL A 236 -2.42 -11.32 4.53
C VAL A 236 -3.60 -12.29 4.44
N HIS A 237 -4.68 -11.89 3.76
CA HIS A 237 -5.91 -12.65 3.61
C HIS A 237 -6.34 -12.68 2.14
N LEU A 238 -6.87 -13.81 1.69
CA LEU A 238 -7.35 -14.01 0.33
C LEU A 238 -8.63 -13.20 0.13
N GLN A 239 -8.56 -12.29 -0.83
CA GLN A 239 -9.67 -11.46 -1.25
C GLN A 239 -9.81 -11.53 -2.77
N ILE A 240 -10.97 -11.98 -3.23
CA ILE A 240 -11.33 -11.98 -4.64
C ILE A 240 -12.46 -10.96 -4.79
N ASN A 241 -12.15 -9.82 -5.41
CA ASN A 241 -13.14 -8.80 -5.69
C ASN A 241 -13.97 -9.23 -6.90
N VAL A 242 -15.27 -9.02 -6.79
CA VAL A 242 -16.25 -9.37 -7.80
C VAL A 242 -16.98 -8.10 -8.20
N LEU A 243 -16.84 -7.73 -9.48
CA LEU A 243 -17.55 -6.59 -10.02
C LEU A 243 -18.23 -6.98 -11.33
N ALA A 244 -19.48 -6.57 -11.47
CA ALA A 244 -20.29 -6.83 -12.64
C ALA A 244 -20.46 -5.57 -13.49
N PHE A 245 -20.54 -5.76 -14.80
CA PHE A 245 -20.70 -4.74 -15.83
C PHE A 245 -21.83 -5.14 -16.77
N GLU A 246 -22.46 -4.18 -17.45
CA GLU A 246 -23.42 -4.52 -18.49
C GLU A 246 -22.75 -5.32 -19.61
N GLU A 247 -23.46 -6.29 -20.18
CA GLU A 247 -22.93 -7.21 -21.20
C GLU A 247 -22.26 -6.49 -22.39
N GLY A 248 -22.78 -5.31 -22.76
CA GLY A 248 -22.20 -4.47 -23.83
C GLY A 248 -20.77 -3.98 -23.58
N TYR A 249 -20.29 -3.99 -22.33
CA TYR A 249 -18.93 -3.59 -21.95
C TYR A 249 -17.95 -4.76 -21.85
N ALA A 250 -18.40 -6.01 -22.00
CA ALA A 250 -17.57 -7.21 -21.81
C ALA A 250 -16.22 -7.14 -22.57
N TRP A 251 -16.28 -6.74 -23.84
CA TRP A 251 -15.10 -6.61 -24.70
C TRP A 251 -14.16 -5.45 -24.30
N LYS A 252 -14.69 -4.41 -23.66
CA LYS A 252 -13.90 -3.25 -23.20
C LYS A 252 -13.12 -3.54 -21.93
N ILE A 253 -13.55 -4.51 -21.11
CA ILE A 253 -12.90 -4.81 -19.84
C ILE A 253 -11.44 -5.19 -20.08
N LYS A 254 -11.18 -6.08 -21.04
CA LYS A 254 -9.82 -6.49 -21.41
C LYS A 254 -8.95 -5.30 -21.85
N HIS A 255 -9.45 -4.48 -22.77
CA HIS A 255 -8.74 -3.29 -23.22
C HIS A 255 -8.49 -2.28 -22.09
N SER A 256 -9.44 -2.12 -21.17
CA SER A 256 -9.26 -1.24 -20.01
C SER A 256 -8.14 -1.72 -19.07
N PHE A 257 -7.96 -3.05 -18.94
CA PHE A 257 -6.81 -3.61 -18.24
C PHE A 257 -5.50 -3.34 -18.98
N GLU A 258 -5.47 -3.49 -20.30
CA GLU A 258 -4.30 -3.24 -21.15
C GLU A 258 -3.89 -1.75 -21.11
N ASP A 259 -4.83 -0.83 -21.32
CA ASP A 259 -4.61 0.63 -21.28
C ASP A 259 -4.02 1.06 -19.93
N LYS A 260 -4.61 0.57 -18.83
CA LYS A 260 -4.10 0.86 -17.47
C LYS A 260 -2.79 0.17 -17.18
N ALA A 261 -2.54 -1.02 -17.74
CA ALA A 261 -1.26 -1.67 -17.62
C ALA A 261 -0.15 -0.83 -18.26
N GLU A 262 -0.38 -0.26 -19.44
CA GLU A 262 0.56 0.65 -20.10
C GLU A 262 0.83 1.90 -19.27
N GLU A 263 -0.20 2.52 -18.68
CA GLU A 263 -0.05 3.70 -17.81
C GLU A 263 0.91 3.41 -16.63
N PHE A 264 0.81 2.24 -16.03
CA PHE A 264 1.65 1.82 -14.89
C PHE A 264 2.91 1.04 -15.30
N ASN A 265 3.19 0.88 -16.61
CA ASN A 265 4.28 0.06 -17.15
C ASN A 265 4.29 -1.39 -16.61
N LEU A 266 3.11 -2.03 -16.62
CA LEU A 266 2.90 -3.41 -16.21
C LEU A 266 2.73 -4.30 -17.45
N GLU A 267 3.34 -5.48 -17.42
CA GLU A 267 3.11 -6.50 -18.46
C GLU A 267 2.13 -7.56 -17.97
N PHE A 268 1.12 -7.85 -18.78
CA PHE A 268 0.14 -8.91 -18.54
C PHE A 268 0.33 -10.09 -19.49
N GLU A 269 0.27 -11.29 -18.91
CA GLU A 269 0.20 -12.55 -19.63
C GLU A 269 -1.26 -13.01 -19.69
N THR A 270 -1.75 -13.41 -20.88
CA THR A 270 -3.08 -13.99 -21.03
C THR A 270 -2.99 -15.51 -20.91
N LEU A 271 -3.67 -16.05 -19.91
CA LEU A 271 -3.84 -17.48 -19.67
C LEU A 271 -5.28 -17.92 -20.05
N PRO A 272 -5.49 -19.22 -20.30
CA PRO A 272 -6.83 -19.78 -20.43
C PRO A 272 -7.60 -19.73 -19.09
N ALA A 273 -8.82 -20.27 -19.08
CA ALA A 273 -9.64 -20.39 -17.88
C ALA A 273 -8.90 -21.11 -16.75
N LEU A 274 -9.07 -20.63 -15.52
CA LEU A 274 -8.39 -21.18 -14.35
C LEU A 274 -9.03 -22.49 -13.87
N ASP A 275 -8.47 -23.61 -14.30
CA ASP A 275 -8.91 -24.94 -13.87
C ASP A 275 -8.36 -25.38 -12.50
N SER A 276 -7.13 -24.97 -12.14
CA SER A 276 -6.48 -25.41 -10.90
C SER A 276 -5.54 -24.36 -10.29
N GLU A 277 -5.30 -24.50 -8.99
CA GLU A 277 -4.38 -23.70 -8.19
C GLU A 277 -2.94 -23.75 -8.73
N LYS A 278 -2.56 -24.84 -9.40
CA LYS A 278 -1.21 -25.08 -9.95
C LYS A 278 -0.85 -24.16 -11.11
N MET A 279 -1.84 -23.54 -11.74
CA MET A 279 -1.60 -22.57 -12.81
C MET A 279 -1.20 -21.21 -12.26
N LEU A 280 -1.42 -20.99 -10.96
CA LEU A 280 -0.99 -19.78 -10.28
C LEU A 280 0.46 -19.92 -9.79
N PRO A 281 1.18 -18.80 -9.63
CA PRO A 281 2.54 -18.84 -9.11
C PRO A 281 2.58 -19.39 -7.68
N GLU A 282 3.24 -20.53 -7.47
CA GLU A 282 3.46 -21.09 -6.12
C GLU A 282 4.22 -20.11 -5.21
N MET A 283 5.08 -19.27 -5.82
CA MET A 283 5.98 -18.37 -5.12
C MET A 283 5.96 -16.98 -5.74
N GLY A 284 5.70 -15.99 -4.88
CA GLY A 284 5.81 -14.58 -5.22
C GLY A 284 4.46 -13.90 -5.42
N PRO A 285 4.42 -12.57 -5.27
CA PRO A 285 3.19 -11.81 -5.42
C PRO A 285 2.72 -11.79 -6.88
N TYR A 286 1.40 -11.80 -7.07
CA TYR A 286 0.77 -11.73 -8.40
C TYR A 286 -0.57 -10.98 -8.33
N PHE A 287 -1.01 -10.50 -9.49
CA PHE A 287 -2.33 -9.92 -9.69
C PHE A 287 -2.98 -10.67 -10.82
N LEU A 288 -4.26 -10.97 -10.63
CA LEU A 288 -5.05 -11.84 -11.46
C LEU A 288 -6.38 -11.16 -11.76
N ALA A 289 -6.79 -11.18 -13.03
CA ALA A 289 -8.11 -10.78 -13.45
C ALA A 289 -8.71 -11.89 -14.34
N GLU A 290 -9.78 -12.52 -13.89
CA GLU A 290 -10.60 -13.42 -14.70
C GLU A 290 -11.65 -12.58 -15.42
N LEU A 291 -11.62 -12.64 -16.74
CA LEU A 291 -12.48 -11.88 -17.63
C LEU A 291 -13.76 -12.66 -17.97
N PRO A 292 -14.80 -11.97 -18.48
CA PRO A 292 -16.05 -12.64 -18.87
C PRO A 292 -15.93 -13.62 -20.04
N ASP A 293 -14.86 -13.54 -20.83
CA ASP A 293 -14.57 -14.43 -21.96
C ASP A 293 -13.82 -15.71 -21.53
N ASP A 294 -13.79 -15.97 -20.23
CA ASP A 294 -13.04 -17.06 -19.58
C ASP A 294 -11.51 -16.97 -19.77
N SER A 295 -11.00 -15.87 -20.32
CA SER A 295 -9.57 -15.60 -20.33
C SER A 295 -9.13 -15.01 -18.99
N THR A 296 -7.87 -15.26 -18.65
CA THR A 296 -7.31 -14.82 -17.38
C THR A 296 -6.08 -13.96 -17.64
N LEU A 297 -6.09 -12.72 -17.16
CA LEU A 297 -4.91 -11.85 -17.20
C LEU A 297 -4.14 -12.01 -15.89
N ILE A 298 -2.85 -12.33 -15.99
CA ILE A 298 -1.96 -12.43 -14.84
C ILE A 298 -0.74 -11.52 -15.01
N THR A 299 -0.33 -10.86 -13.94
CA THR A 299 0.98 -10.20 -13.87
C THR A 299 1.72 -10.59 -12.59
N ARG A 300 3.01 -10.87 -12.75
CA ARG A 300 3.96 -11.15 -11.65
C ARG A 300 4.80 -9.91 -11.33
N GLN A 301 4.64 -8.83 -12.11
CA GLN A 301 5.39 -7.58 -11.94
C GLN A 301 4.79 -6.74 -10.81
N MET A 302 5.29 -6.99 -9.60
CA MET A 302 4.71 -6.44 -8.38
C MET A 302 5.53 -5.31 -7.73
N LYS A 303 6.64 -4.92 -8.36
CA LYS A 303 7.50 -3.86 -7.84
C LYS A 303 6.83 -2.50 -8.11
N HIS A 304 6.43 -1.80 -7.05
CA HIS A 304 5.62 -0.56 -7.11
C HIS A 304 4.21 -0.73 -7.68
N PHE A 305 3.64 -1.94 -7.61
CA PHE A 305 2.28 -2.18 -8.08
C PHE A 305 1.25 -1.33 -7.31
N PRO A 306 0.33 -0.63 -8.00
CA PRO A 306 -0.66 0.22 -7.34
C PRO A 306 -1.68 -0.64 -6.58
N ILE A 307 -1.86 -0.37 -5.28
CA ILE A 307 -2.73 -1.17 -4.40
C ILE A 307 -4.17 -1.18 -4.92
N HIS A 308 -4.64 -0.07 -5.49
CA HIS A 308 -6.01 0.08 -5.99
C HIS A 308 -6.16 -0.23 -7.49
N PHE A 309 -5.19 -0.92 -8.13
CA PHE A 309 -5.18 -1.17 -9.58
C PHE A 309 -6.52 -1.67 -10.14
N ALA A 310 -7.08 -2.74 -9.55
CA ALA A 310 -8.38 -3.28 -10.01
C ALA A 310 -9.49 -2.22 -9.98
N ARG A 311 -9.55 -1.40 -8.92
CA ARG A 311 -10.54 -0.31 -8.82
C ARG A 311 -10.26 0.78 -9.85
N ASP A 312 -9.00 1.12 -10.09
CA ASP A 312 -8.60 2.12 -11.09
C ASP A 312 -8.99 1.70 -12.52
N VAL A 313 -8.86 0.40 -12.84
CA VAL A 313 -9.38 -0.17 -14.09
C VAL A 313 -10.89 -0.04 -14.16
N PHE A 314 -11.60 -0.51 -13.13
CA PHE A 314 -13.07 -0.53 -13.11
C PHE A 314 -13.71 0.86 -13.12
N CYS A 315 -13.09 1.83 -12.46
CA CYS A 315 -13.57 3.21 -12.37
C CYS A 315 -13.18 4.07 -13.59
N SER A 316 -12.38 3.52 -14.52
CA SER A 316 -11.98 4.24 -15.73
C SER A 316 -13.18 4.72 -16.56
N GLU A 317 -12.96 5.79 -17.32
CA GLU A 317 -13.96 6.39 -18.22
C GLU A 317 -14.56 5.36 -19.20
N ASN A 318 -13.77 4.37 -19.59
CA ASN A 318 -14.17 3.33 -20.53
C ASN A 318 -15.18 2.30 -19.96
N LEU A 319 -15.30 2.21 -18.63
CA LEU A 319 -16.15 1.26 -17.92
C LEU A 319 -17.25 1.96 -17.12
N LEU A 320 -16.99 2.28 -15.84
CA LEU A 320 -18.01 2.85 -14.94
C LEU A 320 -17.92 4.37 -14.81
N ASN A 321 -16.83 4.99 -15.28
CA ASN A 321 -16.62 6.43 -15.26
C ASN A 321 -16.90 7.07 -13.88
N CYS A 322 -16.19 6.58 -12.86
CA CYS A 322 -16.34 7.00 -11.46
C CYS A 322 -14.98 7.05 -10.76
N ASP A 323 -14.09 7.88 -11.28
CA ASP A 323 -12.72 8.08 -10.82
C ASP A 323 -12.62 8.52 -9.35
N GLU A 324 -13.66 9.17 -8.82
CA GLU A 324 -13.77 9.51 -7.41
C GLU A 324 -13.83 8.28 -6.47
N LYS A 325 -14.20 7.10 -6.99
CA LYS A 325 -14.37 5.86 -6.21
C LYS A 325 -13.17 4.91 -6.25
N VAL A 326 -12.05 5.32 -6.87
CA VAL A 326 -10.84 4.48 -6.95
C VAL A 326 -10.31 4.17 -5.55
N ASN A 327 -10.26 5.17 -4.67
CA ASN A 327 -9.92 4.99 -3.28
C ASN A 327 -11.19 4.70 -2.47
N TRP A 328 -11.28 3.50 -1.89
CA TRP A 328 -12.44 3.05 -1.12
C TRP A 328 -12.79 3.95 0.07
N LYS A 329 -11.81 4.69 0.61
CA LYS A 329 -12.04 5.64 1.72
C LYS A 329 -12.87 6.84 1.31
N ASP A 330 -12.85 7.18 0.03
CA ASP A 330 -13.53 8.36 -0.50
C ASP A 330 -14.99 8.06 -0.91
N CYS A 331 -15.39 6.77 -0.88
CA CYS A 331 -16.74 6.32 -1.19
C CYS A 331 -17.35 5.46 -0.07
N LEU A 332 -17.02 5.76 1.19
CA LEU A 332 -17.62 5.13 2.36
C LEU A 332 -19.11 5.46 2.44
N LEU A 333 -19.91 4.45 2.78
CA LEU A 333 -21.35 4.58 3.00
C LEU A 333 -21.64 4.54 4.51
N ASP A 334 -22.80 5.05 4.87
CA ASP A 334 -23.30 4.90 6.24
C ASP A 334 -23.69 3.45 6.49
N LYS A 335 -23.57 3.01 7.75
CA LYS A 335 -23.82 1.61 8.14
C LYS A 335 -25.23 1.14 7.77
N ASP A 336 -26.23 2.01 7.87
CA ASP A 336 -27.62 1.69 7.53
C ASP A 336 -27.81 1.47 6.01
N GLU A 337 -27.08 2.21 5.18
CA GLU A 337 -27.08 2.02 3.73
C GLU A 337 -26.38 0.71 3.34
N GLU A 338 -25.25 0.40 4.00
CA GLU A 338 -24.54 -0.88 3.81
C GLU A 338 -25.43 -2.07 4.17
N VAL A 339 -26.16 -2.00 5.29
CA VAL A 339 -27.13 -3.04 5.69
C VAL A 339 -28.21 -3.20 4.64
N THR A 340 -28.76 -2.09 4.12
CA THR A 340 -29.79 -2.13 3.09
C THR A 340 -29.27 -2.82 1.82
N TYR A 341 -28.05 -2.51 1.38
CA TYR A 341 -27.45 -3.14 0.20
C TYR A 341 -27.21 -4.64 0.41
N VAL A 342 -26.77 -5.04 1.60
CA VAL A 342 -26.58 -6.45 1.95
C VAL A 342 -27.91 -7.20 1.95
N GLU A 343 -28.96 -6.63 2.53
CA GLU A 343 -30.29 -7.23 2.55
C GLU A 343 -30.88 -7.39 1.15
N ASP A 344 -30.77 -6.35 0.32
CA ASP A 344 -31.24 -6.38 -1.07
C ASP A 344 -30.48 -7.41 -1.90
N PHE A 345 -29.14 -7.44 -1.75
CA PHE A 345 -28.31 -8.44 -2.42
C PHE A 345 -28.67 -9.85 -1.95
N ARG A 346 -28.82 -10.08 -0.64
CA ARG A 346 -29.19 -11.40 -0.09
C ARG A 346 -30.52 -11.89 -0.64
N LYS A 347 -31.54 -11.03 -0.69
CA LYS A 347 -32.85 -11.38 -1.29
C LYS A 347 -32.74 -11.75 -2.76
N ALA A 348 -31.95 -10.99 -3.52
CA ALA A 348 -31.76 -11.23 -4.95
C ALA A 348 -30.90 -12.47 -5.24
N PHE A 349 -29.92 -12.76 -4.38
CA PHE A 349 -28.98 -13.87 -4.52
C PHE A 349 -29.51 -15.19 -3.96
N ALA A 350 -30.48 -15.18 -3.04
CA ALA A 350 -31.03 -16.38 -2.40
C ALA A 350 -31.36 -17.56 -3.35
N PRO A 351 -31.93 -17.37 -4.57
CA PRO A 351 -32.20 -18.49 -5.48
C PRO A 351 -30.95 -19.15 -6.08
N PHE A 352 -29.79 -18.50 -5.95
CA PHE A 352 -28.50 -18.94 -6.49
C PHE A 352 -27.52 -19.33 -5.39
N ASP A 353 -27.88 -19.09 -4.13
CA ASP A 353 -27.07 -19.45 -2.98
C ASP A 353 -27.13 -20.97 -2.78
N PHE A 354 -25.97 -21.62 -2.81
CA PHE A 354 -25.84 -23.07 -2.60
C PHE A 354 -25.43 -23.40 -1.16
N THR A 355 -25.22 -22.40 -0.31
CA THR A 355 -24.77 -22.59 1.07
C THR A 355 -25.93 -22.86 2.05
N ASP A 356 -27.16 -22.55 1.62
CA ASP A 356 -28.39 -22.78 2.38
C ASP A 356 -29.02 -24.17 2.11
N ASP A 357 -28.40 -25.00 1.25
CA ASP A 357 -28.89 -26.34 0.84
C ASP A 357 -28.52 -27.50 1.79
#